data_AF-A0A1L0BZC3-F1
#
_entry.id   AF-A0A1L0BZC3-F1
#
_cell.length_a   1.000
_cell.length_b   1.000
_cell.length_c   1.000
_cell.angle_alpha   90.00
_cell.angle_beta   90.00
_cell.angle_gamma   90.00
#
_symmetry.space_group_name_H-M   'P 1'
#
loop_
_entity.id
_entity.type
_entity.pdbx_description
1 polymer ?
#
loop_
_entity_poly.entity_id
_entity_poly.type
_entity_poly.pdbx_seq_one_letter_code
_entity_poly.pdbx_strand_id
1 'polypeptide(L)'
;METERSKQPTEITNRADRLKRLSEKRRKCLEANAAERAAEVTRQRIRSQDYRNQSKSTNGEELSSDNVEEKEQDRLNWTARQWEVYEKSKLRGKKQGFKGHFDLAHATYVKEISQKLVDKDKYKRSMEGSQLLLNIHLEQADIDALANSLAAASERRLKRRKTQESGGDFITEKNRQFNMKLDREYGKE
;
A
#
# COMPACT_ATOMS: atom_id res chain seq x y z
N MET A 1 16.05 78.10 -26.63
CA MET A 1 16.59 77.17 -25.61
C MET A 1 15.59 76.05 -25.44
N GLU A 2 15.68 74.95 -26.19
CA GLU A 2 14.98 73.71 -25.83
C GLU A 2 15.80 72.53 -26.38
N THR A 3 16.52 71.83 -25.50
CA THR A 3 17.17 70.55 -25.82
C THR A 3 16.57 69.45 -24.97
N GLU A 4 15.92 68.53 -25.70
CA GLU A 4 16.01 67.08 -25.55
C GLU A 4 15.50 66.42 -24.27
N ARG A 5 14.26 65.93 -24.34
CA ARG A 5 13.84 64.67 -23.71
C ARG A 5 13.11 63.80 -24.72
N SER A 6 13.82 62.95 -25.46
CA SER A 6 13.18 61.84 -26.18
C SER A 6 14.18 60.77 -26.64
N LYS A 7 14.50 59.85 -25.73
CA LYS A 7 14.93 58.47 -26.03
C LYS A 7 14.33 57.66 -24.87
N GLN A 8 13.34 56.79 -25.04
CA GLN A 8 13.47 55.36 -25.40
C GLN A 8 12.06 54.72 -25.46
N PRO A 9 11.50 54.34 -26.63
CA PRO A 9 10.33 53.45 -26.68
C PRO A 9 10.60 52.04 -27.28
N THR A 10 11.83 51.68 -27.63
CA THR A 10 12.11 50.49 -28.45
C THR A 10 12.46 49.21 -27.67
N GLU A 11 12.91 49.29 -26.42
CA GLU A 11 13.29 48.09 -25.63
C GLU A 11 12.08 47.39 -24.97
N ILE A 12 11.05 48.16 -24.60
CA ILE A 12 9.87 47.66 -23.88
C ILE A 12 8.98 46.81 -24.81
N THR A 13 8.85 47.20 -26.08
CA THR A 13 8.09 46.47 -27.10
C THR A 13 8.73 45.11 -27.41
N ASN A 14 10.06 45.07 -27.55
CA ASN A 14 10.82 43.85 -27.79
C ASN A 14 10.71 42.82 -26.65
N ARG A 15 10.67 43.30 -25.40
CA ARG A 15 10.48 42.44 -24.21
C ARG A 15 9.06 41.90 -24.12
N ALA A 16 8.05 42.73 -24.40
CA ALA A 16 6.65 42.32 -24.39
C ALA A 16 6.36 41.26 -25.48
N ASP A 17 6.92 41.43 -26.68
CA ASP A 17 6.76 40.48 -27.77
C ASP A 17 7.50 39.16 -27.50
N ARG A 18 8.68 39.22 -26.88
CA ARG A 18 9.37 38.02 -26.39
C ARG A 18 8.55 37.26 -25.36
N LEU A 19 7.89 37.96 -24.43
CA LEU A 19 7.06 37.34 -23.41
C LEU A 19 5.83 36.65 -24.02
N LYS A 20 5.18 37.28 -25.01
CA LYS A 20 4.07 36.68 -25.78
C LYS A 20 4.51 35.40 -26.52
N ARG A 21 5.67 35.43 -27.18
CA ARG A 21 6.22 34.24 -27.84
C ARG A 21 6.51 33.10 -26.85
N LEU A 22 7.02 33.44 -25.65
CA LEU A 22 7.30 32.43 -24.62
C LEU A 22 6.02 31.88 -24.00
N SER A 23 4.99 32.69 -23.78
CA SER A 23 3.69 32.22 -23.28
C SER A 23 2.99 31.32 -24.28
N GLU A 24 3.04 31.66 -25.58
CA GLU A 24 2.53 30.82 -26.66
C GLU A 24 3.28 29.49 -26.76
N LYS A 25 4.62 29.50 -26.69
CA LYS A 25 5.42 28.28 -26.65
C LYS A 25 5.06 27.41 -25.44
N ARG A 26 4.93 28.01 -24.26
CA ARG A 26 4.50 27.30 -23.04
C ARG A 26 3.13 26.67 -23.23
N ARG A 27 2.17 27.40 -23.79
CA ARG A 27 0.82 26.89 -24.08
C ARG A 27 0.88 25.68 -25.03
N LYS A 28 1.63 25.79 -26.12
CA LYS A 28 1.82 24.69 -27.09
C LYS A 28 2.45 23.45 -26.46
N CYS A 29 3.45 23.62 -25.60
CA CYS A 29 4.06 22.48 -24.89
C CYS A 29 3.09 21.82 -23.90
N LEU A 30 2.27 22.61 -23.19
CA LEU A 30 1.26 22.05 -22.28
C LEU A 30 0.18 21.28 -23.04
N GLU A 31 -0.25 21.80 -24.18
CA GLU A 31 -1.23 21.15 -25.06
C GLU A 31 -0.69 19.84 -25.65
N ALA A 32 0.57 19.85 -26.13
CA ALA A 32 1.26 18.64 -26.59
C ALA A 32 1.41 17.59 -25.49
N ASN A 33 1.82 17.99 -24.27
CA ASN A 33 1.92 17.09 -23.13
C ASN A 33 0.55 16.52 -22.70
N ALA A 34 -0.52 17.31 -22.79
CA ALA A 34 -1.87 16.84 -22.48
C ALA A 34 -2.34 15.80 -23.51
N ALA A 35 -2.09 16.04 -24.80
CA ALA A 35 -2.40 15.12 -25.87
C ALA A 35 -1.60 13.80 -25.74
N GLU A 36 -0.31 13.87 -25.40
CA GLU A 36 0.52 12.69 -25.18
C GLU A 36 0.02 11.85 -24.00
N ARG A 37 -0.36 12.48 -22.88
CA ARG A 37 -0.98 11.77 -21.74
C ARG A 37 -2.29 11.10 -22.12
N ALA A 38 -3.15 11.77 -22.89
CA ALA A 38 -4.42 11.19 -23.34
C ALA A 38 -4.20 9.98 -24.28
N ALA A 39 -3.22 10.08 -25.19
CA ALA A 39 -2.82 8.97 -26.04
C ALA A 39 -2.27 7.79 -25.22
N GLU A 40 -1.45 8.06 -24.21
CA GLU A 40 -0.86 7.03 -23.34
C GLU A 40 -1.92 6.31 -22.51
N VAL A 41 -2.88 7.03 -21.92
CA VAL A 41 -4.02 6.43 -21.20
C VAL A 41 -4.82 5.52 -22.13
N THR A 42 -5.03 5.95 -23.38
CA THR A 42 -5.74 5.16 -24.39
C THR A 42 -4.96 3.89 -24.75
N ARG A 43 -3.64 3.98 -24.96
CA ARG A 43 -2.76 2.83 -25.21
C ARG A 43 -2.77 1.83 -24.05
N GLN A 44 -2.71 2.30 -22.81
CA GLN A 44 -2.79 1.46 -21.62
C GLN A 44 -4.14 0.74 -21.51
N ARG A 45 -5.25 1.44 -21.80
CA ARG A 45 -6.59 0.85 -21.83
C ARG A 45 -6.69 -0.25 -22.88
N ILE A 46 -6.24 -0.01 -24.10
CA ILE A 46 -6.23 -1.01 -25.18
C ILE A 46 -5.38 -2.22 -24.76
N ARG A 47 -4.16 -2.00 -24.27
CA ARG A 47 -3.27 -3.09 -23.80
C ARG A 47 -3.91 -3.93 -22.69
N SER A 48 -4.61 -3.29 -21.75
CA SER A 48 -5.33 -4.01 -20.68
C SER A 48 -6.51 -4.83 -21.20
N GLN A 49 -7.18 -4.33 -22.24
CA GLN A 49 -8.29 -5.02 -22.88
C GLN A 49 -7.80 -6.20 -23.73
N ASP A 50 -6.70 -6.02 -24.46
CA ASP A 50 -6.05 -7.09 -25.23
C ASP A 50 -5.57 -8.21 -24.31
N TYR A 51 -4.96 -7.87 -23.17
CA TYR A 51 -4.58 -8.86 -22.15
C TYR A 51 -5.79 -9.64 -21.61
N ARG A 52 -6.89 -8.95 -21.33
CA ARG A 52 -8.14 -9.56 -20.85
C ARG A 52 -8.83 -10.42 -21.92
N ASN A 53 -8.69 -10.07 -23.19
CA ASN A 53 -9.26 -10.80 -24.30
C ASN A 53 -8.40 -12.02 -24.67
N GLN A 54 -7.07 -11.90 -24.63
CA GLN A 54 -6.16 -13.03 -24.75
C GLN A 54 -6.39 -14.06 -23.64
N SER A 55 -6.58 -13.61 -22.38
CA SER A 55 -6.90 -14.52 -21.27
C SER A 55 -8.27 -15.20 -21.40
N LYS A 56 -9.17 -14.68 -22.23
CA LYS A 56 -10.48 -15.29 -22.51
C LYS A 56 -10.46 -16.18 -23.75
N SER A 57 -9.65 -15.86 -24.75
CA SER A 57 -9.53 -16.63 -25.98
C SER A 57 -8.77 -17.95 -25.81
N THR A 58 -8.00 -18.11 -24.73
CA THR A 58 -7.35 -19.38 -24.37
C THR A 58 -8.18 -20.24 -23.40
N ASN A 59 -9.28 -19.72 -22.84
CA ASN A 59 -10.07 -20.38 -21.80
C ASN A 59 -11.48 -20.71 -22.30
N GLY A 60 -11.52 -21.47 -23.38
CA GLY A 60 -12.71 -22.18 -23.86
C GLY A 60 -12.83 -23.60 -23.31
N GLU A 61 -12.19 -23.92 -22.18
CA GLU A 61 -12.46 -25.14 -21.43
C GLU A 61 -12.64 -24.81 -19.95
N GLU A 62 -13.72 -25.34 -19.40
CA GLU A 62 -14.08 -25.27 -18.00
C GLU A 62 -13.07 -26.04 -17.12
N LEU A 63 -13.03 -25.62 -15.85
CA LEU A 63 -12.54 -26.34 -14.67
C LEU A 63 -11.04 -26.28 -14.35
N SER A 64 -10.82 -26.22 -13.04
CA SER A 64 -9.57 -26.44 -12.30
C SER A 64 -8.69 -25.22 -12.04
N SER A 65 -8.78 -24.75 -10.78
CA SER A 65 -7.67 -24.47 -9.86
C SER A 65 -6.40 -23.84 -10.42
N ASP A 66 -6.00 -22.73 -9.81
CA ASP A 66 -4.63 -22.21 -9.73
C ASP A 66 -3.60 -23.32 -9.43
N ASN A 67 -3.21 -24.10 -10.45
CA ASN A 67 -2.00 -24.90 -10.48
C ASN A 67 -1.13 -24.29 -11.57
N VAL A 68 -0.26 -23.39 -11.13
CA VAL A 68 1.04 -23.27 -11.76
C VAL A 68 1.63 -24.69 -11.73
N GLU A 69 1.70 -25.37 -12.86
CA GLU A 69 2.54 -26.57 -13.01
C GLU A 69 4.01 -26.16 -12.89
N GLU A 70 4.41 -25.73 -11.69
CA GLU A 70 5.72 -26.11 -11.18
C GLU A 70 5.65 -27.63 -11.13
N LYS A 71 6.45 -28.31 -11.96
CA LYS A 71 6.69 -29.75 -11.80
C LYS A 71 7.03 -29.94 -10.32
N GLU A 72 6.08 -30.46 -9.54
CA GLU A 72 6.32 -30.78 -8.14
C GLU A 72 7.44 -31.83 -8.16
N GLN A 73 8.67 -31.39 -7.93
CA GLN A 73 9.78 -32.30 -7.74
C GLN A 73 9.37 -33.25 -6.62
N ASP A 74 9.48 -34.55 -6.91
CA ASP A 74 9.15 -35.60 -5.95
C ASP A 74 9.89 -35.32 -4.63
N ARG A 75 9.12 -34.94 -3.61
CA ARG A 75 9.63 -34.45 -2.32
C ARG A 75 10.34 -35.56 -1.53
N LEU A 76 10.22 -36.80 -2.00
CA LEU A 76 10.86 -37.98 -1.42
C LEU A 76 12.39 -37.93 -1.54
N ASN A 77 12.94 -37.21 -2.53
CA ASN A 77 14.39 -37.09 -2.76
C ASN A 77 14.99 -35.80 -2.18
N TRP A 78 14.25 -35.06 -1.37
CA TRP A 78 14.75 -33.82 -0.79
C TRP A 78 15.79 -34.09 0.31
N THR A 79 16.89 -33.38 0.23
CA THR A 79 17.89 -33.33 1.29
C THR A 79 17.33 -32.68 2.56
N ALA A 80 17.89 -33.00 3.74
CA ALA A 80 17.47 -32.42 5.01
C ALA A 80 17.47 -30.87 5.01
N ARG A 81 18.41 -30.26 4.29
CA ARG A 81 18.48 -28.80 4.11
C ARG A 81 17.33 -28.25 3.27
N GLN A 82 16.85 -28.98 2.27
CA GLN A 82 15.69 -28.59 1.45
C GLN A 82 14.40 -28.69 2.28
N TRP A 83 14.28 -29.72 3.11
CA TRP A 83 13.17 -29.84 4.08
C TRP A 83 13.13 -28.68 5.07
N GLU A 84 14.27 -28.29 5.62
CA GLU A 84 14.36 -27.17 6.58
C GLU A 84 13.92 -25.83 5.93
N VAL A 85 14.33 -25.58 4.69
CA VAL A 85 13.91 -24.39 3.92
C VAL A 85 12.41 -24.43 3.62
N TYR A 86 11.89 -25.59 3.23
CA TYR A 86 10.47 -25.77 2.94
C TYR A 86 9.60 -25.55 4.19
N GLU A 87 9.95 -26.13 5.33
CA GLU A 87 9.25 -25.92 6.60
C GLU A 87 9.25 -24.44 7.01
N LYS A 88 10.41 -23.78 6.92
CA LYS A 88 10.52 -22.33 7.19
C LYS A 88 9.66 -21.50 6.25
N SER A 89 9.50 -21.94 4.99
CA SER A 89 8.65 -21.27 4.00
C SER A 89 7.15 -21.47 4.27
N LYS A 90 6.73 -22.65 4.73
CA LYS A 90 5.34 -22.97 5.11
C LYS A 90 4.87 -22.18 6.32
N LEU A 91 5.75 -22.01 7.32
CA LEU A 91 5.47 -21.20 8.50
C LEU A 91 5.33 -19.71 8.17
N ARG A 92 5.94 -19.27 7.06
CA ARG A 92 5.82 -17.91 6.52
C ARG A 92 4.77 -17.88 5.41
N GLY A 93 3.50 -18.10 5.77
CA GLY A 93 2.41 -17.83 4.84
C GLY A 93 2.61 -16.47 4.19
N LYS A 94 2.74 -16.43 2.85
CA LYS A 94 2.91 -15.21 2.08
C LYS A 94 1.68 -14.35 2.33
N LYS A 95 1.77 -13.39 3.25
CA LYS A 95 0.69 -12.43 3.48
C LYS A 95 0.68 -11.49 2.29
N GLN A 96 -0.16 -11.81 1.31
CA GLN A 96 -0.49 -10.87 0.26
C GLN A 96 -0.95 -9.57 0.93
N GLY A 97 -0.44 -8.43 0.43
CA GLY A 97 -0.85 -7.13 0.94
C GLY A 97 -2.37 -6.98 0.87
N PHE A 98 -2.94 -6.22 1.81
CA PHE A 98 -4.37 -5.94 1.80
C PHE A 98 -4.70 -4.96 0.66
N LYS A 99 -5.74 -5.26 -0.12
CA LYS A 99 -6.16 -4.42 -1.26
C LYS A 99 -6.90 -3.15 -0.79
N GLY A 100 -7.54 -3.20 0.37
CA GLY A 100 -8.27 -2.06 0.94
C GLY A 100 -8.37 -2.08 2.47
N HIS A 101 -8.88 -0.99 3.03
CA HIS A 101 -9.05 -0.84 4.48
C HIS A 101 -10.07 -1.82 5.07
N PHE A 102 -11.09 -2.21 4.31
CA PHE A 102 -12.09 -3.17 4.75
C PHE A 102 -11.48 -4.56 4.99
N ASP A 103 -10.70 -5.07 4.02
CA ASP A 103 -10.02 -6.36 4.14
C ASP A 103 -9.04 -6.37 5.33
N LEU A 104 -8.33 -5.25 5.52
CA LEU A 104 -7.44 -5.06 6.67
C LEU A 104 -8.22 -5.09 7.98
N ALA A 105 -9.32 -4.34 8.07
CA ALA A 105 -10.16 -4.30 9.26
C ALA A 105 -10.73 -5.68 9.59
N HIS A 106 -11.29 -6.38 8.60
CA HIS A 106 -11.82 -7.73 8.75
C HIS A 106 -10.74 -8.71 9.21
N ALA A 107 -9.56 -8.71 8.57
CA ALA A 107 -8.46 -9.59 8.97
C ALA A 107 -7.97 -9.29 10.39
N THR A 108 -7.91 -8.01 10.78
CA THR A 108 -7.57 -7.66 12.17
C THR A 108 -8.64 -8.11 13.15
N TYR A 109 -9.92 -7.96 12.81
CA TYR A 109 -11.04 -8.40 13.63
C TYR A 109 -11.01 -9.92 13.87
N VAL A 110 -10.90 -10.71 12.81
CA VAL A 110 -10.80 -12.18 12.89
C VAL A 110 -9.62 -12.60 13.75
N LYS A 111 -8.46 -11.96 13.56
CA LYS A 111 -7.26 -12.23 14.35
C LYS A 111 -7.49 -11.94 15.84
N GLU A 112 -8.05 -10.78 16.20
CA GLU A 112 -8.24 -10.43 17.60
C GLU A 112 -9.31 -11.30 18.26
N ILE A 113 -10.36 -11.71 17.54
CA ILE A 113 -11.38 -12.64 18.06
C ILE A 113 -10.81 -14.04 18.29
N SER A 114 -9.97 -14.54 17.39
CA SER A 114 -9.36 -15.88 17.56
C SER A 114 -8.52 -16.00 18.84
N GLN A 115 -8.06 -14.89 19.40
CA GLN A 115 -7.28 -14.83 20.63
C GLN A 115 -8.15 -14.67 21.89
N LYS A 116 -9.44 -14.35 21.74
CA LYS A 116 -10.35 -14.16 22.88
C LYS A 116 -10.98 -15.49 23.28
N LEU A 117 -10.79 -15.85 24.54
CA LEU A 117 -11.49 -16.96 25.18
C LEU A 117 -12.77 -16.43 25.82
N VAL A 118 -13.90 -17.10 25.59
CA VAL A 118 -15.20 -16.76 26.19
C VAL A 118 -15.39 -17.60 27.45
N ASP A 119 -15.58 -16.93 28.59
CA ASP A 119 -15.98 -17.58 29.83
C ASP A 119 -17.46 -17.98 29.75
N LYS A 120 -17.70 -19.28 29.54
CA LYS A 120 -19.05 -19.84 29.40
C LYS A 120 -19.84 -19.79 30.70
N ASP A 121 -19.18 -19.83 31.86
CA ASP A 121 -19.85 -19.87 33.15
C ASP A 121 -20.29 -18.47 33.57
N LYS A 122 -19.47 -17.46 33.28
CA LYS A 122 -19.85 -16.05 33.42
C LYS A 122 -21.00 -15.69 32.48
N TYR A 123 -20.98 -16.19 31.24
CA TYR A 123 -22.06 -15.99 30.28
C TYR A 123 -23.39 -16.58 30.76
N LYS A 124 -23.39 -17.84 31.27
CA LYS A 124 -24.60 -18.47 31.83
C LYS A 124 -25.19 -17.68 32.99
N ARG A 125 -24.34 -17.27 33.95
CA ARG A 125 -24.76 -16.42 35.09
C ARG A 125 -25.39 -15.10 34.62
N SER A 126 -24.81 -14.48 33.60
CA SER A 126 -25.35 -13.25 33.01
C SER A 126 -26.72 -13.47 32.35
N MET A 127 -26.90 -14.59 31.65
CA MET A 127 -28.17 -14.95 30.99
C MET A 127 -29.28 -15.30 31.98
N GLU A 128 -28.95 -15.87 33.13
CA GLU A 128 -29.91 -16.20 34.20
C GLU A 128 -30.43 -14.94 34.92
N GLY A 129 -29.62 -13.88 34.98
CA GLY A 129 -29.97 -12.62 35.68
C GLY A 129 -30.42 -11.46 34.78
N SER A 130 -30.16 -11.50 33.47
CA SER A 130 -30.39 -10.36 32.57
C SER A 130 -31.66 -10.54 31.74
N GLN A 131 -32.77 -9.98 32.22
CA GLN A 131 -33.81 -9.50 31.30
C GLN A 131 -33.23 -8.34 30.49
N LEU A 132 -33.49 -8.34 29.17
CA LEU A 132 -32.99 -7.42 28.13
C LEU A 132 -33.15 -5.91 28.46
N LEU A 133 -32.44 -5.41 29.45
CA LEU A 133 -32.50 -4.03 29.89
C LEU A 133 -31.19 -3.35 29.51
N LEU A 134 -31.33 -2.18 28.89
CA LEU A 134 -30.26 -1.30 28.38
C LEU A 134 -29.23 -0.84 29.44
N ASN A 135 -29.38 -1.26 30.70
CA ASN A 135 -28.44 -0.98 31.78
C ASN A 135 -27.42 -2.12 31.88
N ILE A 136 -26.38 -2.04 31.03
CA ILE A 136 -25.26 -2.98 31.04
C ILE A 136 -24.39 -2.67 32.25
N HIS A 137 -24.42 -3.53 33.26
CA HIS A 137 -23.45 -3.51 34.34
C HIS A 137 -22.21 -4.33 33.96
N LEU A 138 -21.06 -3.67 33.89
CA LEU A 138 -19.78 -4.30 33.59
C LEU A 138 -18.97 -4.44 34.87
N GLU A 139 -18.45 -5.63 35.12
CA GLU A 139 -17.51 -5.87 36.21
C GLU A 139 -16.22 -5.10 35.95
N GLN A 140 -15.66 -4.47 36.99
CA GLN A 140 -14.41 -3.71 36.87
C GLN A 140 -13.27 -4.56 36.30
N ALA A 141 -13.23 -5.84 36.66
CA ALA A 141 -12.25 -6.79 36.14
C ALA A 141 -12.29 -6.93 34.60
N ASP A 142 -13.47 -6.84 33.97
CA ASP A 142 -13.59 -6.90 32.51
C ASP A 142 -13.08 -5.62 31.84
N ILE A 143 -13.34 -4.48 32.48
CA ILE A 143 -12.86 -3.16 32.02
C ILE A 143 -11.34 -3.13 32.08
N ASP A 144 -10.75 -3.58 33.18
CA ASP A 144 -9.30 -3.63 33.36
C ASP A 144 -8.65 -4.64 32.40
N ALA A 145 -9.26 -5.81 32.19
CA ALA A 145 -8.79 -6.78 31.20
C ALA A 145 -8.79 -6.20 29.77
N LEU A 146 -9.84 -5.45 29.40
CA LEU A 146 -9.91 -4.77 28.12
C LEU A 146 -8.81 -3.69 27.99
N ALA A 147 -8.67 -2.83 29.00
CA ALA A 147 -7.66 -1.77 29.01
C ALA A 147 -6.24 -2.34 28.89
N ASN A 148 -5.93 -3.39 29.66
CA ASN A 148 -4.65 -4.09 29.60
C ASN A 148 -4.39 -4.71 28.22
N SER A 149 -5.41 -5.30 27.59
CA SER A 149 -5.27 -5.85 26.25
C SER A 149 -4.93 -4.79 25.19
N LEU A 150 -5.52 -3.59 25.31
CA LEU A 150 -5.27 -2.46 24.42
C LEU A 150 -3.86 -1.88 24.64
N ALA A 151 -3.43 -1.75 25.89
CA ALA A 151 -2.08 -1.32 26.25
C ALA A 151 -1.02 -2.29 25.70
N ALA A 152 -1.22 -3.60 25.90
CA ALA A 152 -0.34 -4.64 25.37
C ALA A 152 -0.30 -4.65 23.83
N ALA A 153 -1.42 -4.38 23.16
CA ALA A 153 -1.45 -4.23 21.70
C ALA A 153 -0.64 -3.02 21.23
N SER A 154 -0.74 -1.88 21.93
CA SER A 154 0.04 -0.67 21.67
C SER A 154 1.54 -0.92 21.82
N GLU A 155 1.95 -1.55 22.94
CA GLU A 155 3.35 -1.85 23.22
C GLU A 155 3.95 -2.80 22.16
N ARG A 156 3.21 -3.84 21.76
CA ARG A 156 3.62 -4.75 20.68
C ARG A 156 3.81 -4.01 19.36
N ARG A 157 2.97 -3.01 19.05
CA ARG A 157 3.13 -2.17 17.84
C ARG A 157 4.38 -1.29 17.95
N LEU A 158 4.64 -0.71 19.11
CA LEU A 158 5.82 0.11 19.35
C LEU A 158 7.11 -0.71 19.17
N LYS A 159 7.21 -1.88 19.81
CA LYS A 159 8.37 -2.78 19.70
C LYS A 159 8.65 -3.26 18.27
N ARG A 160 7.62 -3.37 17.44
CA ARG A 160 7.74 -3.77 16.03
C ARG A 160 8.16 -2.64 15.09
N ARG A 161 8.13 -1.38 15.52
CA ARG A 161 8.67 -0.29 14.71
C ARG A 161 10.18 -0.50 14.58
N LYS A 162 10.61 -0.93 13.39
CA LYS A 162 12.04 -1.10 13.09
C LYS A 162 12.72 0.26 13.09
N THR A 163 13.46 0.58 14.14
CA THR A 163 14.67 1.39 14.06
C THR A 163 15.79 0.48 13.58
N GLN A 164 15.76 0.08 12.30
CA GLN A 164 17.01 -0.44 11.73
C GLN A 164 17.96 0.75 11.64
N GLU A 165 19.12 0.66 12.24
CA GLU A 165 20.29 1.47 11.86
C GLU A 165 20.84 0.79 10.61
N SER A 166 20.52 1.33 9.43
CA SER A 166 21.21 0.92 8.22
C SER A 166 22.51 1.72 8.20
N GLY A 167 23.64 1.02 8.29
CA GLY A 167 25.00 1.59 8.30
C GLY A 167 25.40 2.15 6.94
N GLY A 168 24.65 3.14 6.45
CA GLY A 168 25.03 3.97 5.32
C GLY A 168 25.29 5.40 5.80
N ASP A 169 26.24 6.08 5.17
CA ASP A 169 26.54 7.49 5.40
C ASP A 169 25.42 8.35 4.82
N PHE A 170 24.33 8.48 5.57
CA PHE A 170 23.25 9.40 5.27
C PHE A 170 23.45 10.70 6.04
N ILE A 171 23.39 11.84 5.34
CA ILE A 171 23.54 13.17 5.94
C ILE A 171 22.45 13.43 6.99
N THR A 172 21.23 12.90 6.79
CA THR A 172 20.11 12.97 7.76
C THR A 172 19.24 11.72 7.72
N GLU A 173 18.54 11.43 8.82
CA GLU A 173 17.56 10.32 8.90
C GLU A 173 16.41 10.49 7.90
N LYS A 174 16.01 11.72 7.57
CA LYS A 174 15.01 11.97 6.52
C LYS A 174 15.53 11.59 5.12
N ASN A 175 16.78 11.95 4.82
CA ASN A 175 17.43 11.56 3.56
C ASN A 175 17.54 10.03 3.46
N ARG A 176 17.92 9.37 4.55
CA ARG A 176 17.92 7.91 4.65
C ARG A 176 16.55 7.29 4.33
N GLN A 177 15.48 7.76 4.96
CA GLN A 177 14.13 7.25 4.73
C GLN A 177 13.66 7.48 3.29
N PHE A 178 14.09 8.58 2.69
CA PHE A 178 13.82 8.88 1.29
C PHE A 178 14.56 7.91 0.36
N ASN A 179 15.85 7.65 0.58
CA ASN A 179 16.61 6.68 -0.21
C ASN A 179 16.05 5.27 -0.07
N MET A 180 15.69 4.83 1.14
CA MET A 180 14.98 3.55 1.33
C MET A 180 13.64 3.48 0.57
N LYS A 181 12.97 4.62 0.35
CA LYS A 181 11.76 4.67 -0.46
C LYS A 181 12.11 4.53 -1.95
N LEU A 182 13.16 5.19 -2.42
CA LEU A 182 13.64 5.04 -3.79
C LEU A 182 14.05 3.59 -4.08
N ASP A 183 14.78 2.95 -3.18
CA ASP A 183 15.20 1.54 -3.32
C ASP A 183 14.00 0.59 -3.46
N ARG A 184 12.89 0.88 -2.77
CA ARG A 184 11.67 0.04 -2.87
C ARG A 184 11.00 0.15 -4.24
N GLU A 185 11.04 1.32 -4.86
CA GLU A 185 10.39 1.61 -6.13
C GLU A 185 11.29 1.25 -7.33
N TYR A 186 12.59 1.56 -7.23
CA TYR A 186 13.54 1.51 -8.34
C TYR A 186 14.70 0.53 -8.12
N GLY A 187 14.94 0.05 -6.91
CA GLY A 187 16.07 -0.83 -6.57
C GLY A 187 15.85 -2.31 -6.86
N LYS A 188 14.83 -2.66 -7.66
CA LYS A 188 14.63 -4.02 -8.16
C LYS A 188 15.24 -4.12 -9.56
N GLU A 189 16.53 -4.40 -9.61
CA GLU A 189 17.15 -5.16 -10.70
C GLU A 189 17.29 -6.62 -10.27
#